data_AF-A0A7Y0KEG4-F1
#
_entry.id   AF-A0A7Y0KEG4-F1
#
_cell.length_a   1.000
_cell.length_b   1.000
_cell.length_c   1.000
_cell.angle_alpha   90.00
_cell.angle_beta   90.00
_cell.angle_gamma   90.00
#
_symmetry.space_group_name_H-M   'P 1'
#
loop_
_entity.id
_entity.type
_entity.pdbx_description
1 polymer ?
#
loop_
_entity_poly.entity_id
_entity_poly.type
_entity_poly.pdbx_seq_one_letter_code
_entity_poly.pdbx_strand_id
1 'polypeptide(L)' 'MLKLHEILGTDKPVFKKKDAEHFFYEELLALNEKPSQYKITGYVEVRKHKQLFFKQVYS' A
#
# COMPACT_ATOMS: atom_id res chain seq x y z
N MET A 1 -7.00 -2.76 -22.05
CA MET A 1 -6.76 -1.82 -20.93
C MET A 1 -6.04 -2.61 -19.86
N LEU A 2 -4.81 -2.23 -19.50
CA LEU A 2 -4.04 -2.94 -18.46
C LEU A 2 -4.71 -2.75 -17.10
N LYS A 3 -4.80 -3.81 -16.31
CA LYS A 3 -5.26 -3.73 -14.91
C LYS A 3 -4.19 -3.04 -14.07
N LEU A 4 -4.61 -2.35 -13.02
CA LEU A 4 -3.72 -1.49 -12.21
C LEU A 4 -2.51 -2.22 -11.62
N HIS A 5 -2.69 -3.48 -11.23
CA HIS A 5 -1.62 -4.34 -10.73
C HIS A 5 -0.58 -4.68 -11.82
N GLU A 6 -1.00 -4.79 -13.10
CA GLU A 6 -0.12 -4.98 -14.25
C GLU A 6 0.71 -3.73 -14.55
N ILE A 7 0.14 -2.53 -14.37
CA ILE A 7 0.85 -1.25 -14.53
C ILE A 7 1.95 -1.11 -13.46
N LEU A 8 1.69 -1.59 -12.25
CA LEU A 8 2.63 -1.57 -11.14
C LEU A 8 3.65 -2.72 -11.17
N GLY A 9 3.53 -3.66 -12.11
CA GLY A 9 4.38 -4.85 -12.17
C GLY A 9 4.26 -5.74 -10.93
N THR A 10 3.10 -5.75 -10.28
CA THR A 10 2.86 -6.50 -9.05
C THR A 10 1.72 -7.51 -9.22
N ASP A 11 1.87 -8.65 -8.56
CA ASP A 11 0.86 -9.68 -8.34
C ASP A 11 -0.18 -9.29 -7.28
N LYS A 12 0.06 -8.19 -6.55
CA LYS A 12 -0.70 -7.83 -5.35
C LYS A 12 -1.88 -6.91 -5.67
N PRO A 13 -2.98 -7.01 -4.92
CA PRO A 13 -4.15 -6.18 -5.14
C PRO A 13 -3.84 -4.69 -4.91
N VAL A 14 -4.55 -3.84 -5.67
CA VAL A 14 -4.59 -2.41 -5.42
C VAL A 14 -5.95 -2.05 -4.85
N PHE A 15 -5.96 -1.51 -3.64
CA PHE A 15 -7.13 -1.10 -2.90
C PHE A 15 -7.42 0.39 -3.14
N LYS A 16 -8.69 0.74 -3.23
CA LYS A 16 -9.12 2.15 -3.34
C LYS A 16 -8.96 2.93 -2.03
N LYS A 17 -8.99 2.25 -0.89
CA LYS A 17 -8.83 2.82 0.46
C LYS A 17 -8.06 1.84 1.34
N LYS A 18 -7.42 2.39 2.36
CA LYS A 18 -6.77 1.62 3.43
C LYS A 18 -7.84 0.94 4.28
N ASP A 19 -7.65 -0.34 4.59
CA ASP A 19 -8.50 -1.09 5.52
C ASP A 19 -8.04 -0.86 6.96
N ALA A 20 -8.84 -1.25 7.95
CA ALA A 20 -8.51 -1.09 9.37
C ALA A 20 -7.24 -1.85 9.78
N GLU A 21 -7.03 -3.03 9.17
CA GLU A 21 -5.88 -3.90 9.43
C GLU A 21 -4.67 -3.57 8.53
N HIS A 22 -4.78 -2.56 7.66
CA HIS A 22 -3.69 -2.14 6.80
C HIS A 22 -2.88 -1.02 7.45
N PHE A 23 -1.56 -1.22 7.51
CA PHE A 23 -0.62 -0.24 8.02
C PHE A 23 0.28 0.25 6.89
N PHE A 24 0.60 1.54 6.89
CA PHE A 24 1.69 2.09 6.11
C PHE A 24 3.02 1.90 6.85
N TYR A 25 4.11 1.92 6.09
CA TYR A 25 5.45 1.80 6.65
C TYR A 25 5.72 2.84 7.76
N GLU A 26 5.29 4.10 7.58
CA GLU A 26 5.51 5.12 8.61
C GLU A 26 4.65 4.92 9.86
N GLU A 27 3.47 4.29 9.73
CA GLU A 27 2.62 3.96 10.88
C GLU A 27 3.26 2.86 11.72
N LEU A 28 3.82 1.83 11.08
CA LEU A 28 4.57 0.78 11.78
C LEU A 28 5.79 1.36 12.50
N LEU A 29 6.55 2.24 11.86
CA LEU A 29 7.66 2.94 12.50
C LEU A 29 7.22 3.79 13.69
N ALA A 30 6.11 4.53 13.55
CA ALA A 30 5.57 5.36 14.63
C ALA A 30 5.07 4.54 15.83
N LEU A 31 4.65 3.30 15.59
CA LEU A 31 4.24 2.34 16.62
C LEU A 31 5.41 1.55 17.23
N ASN A 32 6.66 1.82 16.82
CA ASN A 32 7.85 1.02 17.15
C ASN A 32 7.75 -0.45 16.72
N GLU A 33 6.88 -0.76 15.76
CA GLU A 33 6.79 -2.08 15.15
C GLU A 33 7.94 -2.31 14.17
N LYS A 34 8.27 -3.57 13.90
CA LYS A 34 9.28 -3.93 12.91
C LYS A 34 8.61 -4.24 11.58
N PRO A 35 8.71 -3.39 10.54
CA PRO A 35 8.03 -3.62 9.26
C PRO A 35 8.42 -4.93 8.58
N SER A 36 9.59 -5.49 8.89
CA SER A 36 10.04 -6.79 8.40
C SER A 36 9.22 -7.99 8.93
N GLN A 37 8.43 -7.80 9.99
CA GLN A 37 7.53 -8.82 10.53
C GLN A 37 6.17 -8.84 9.82
N TYR A 38 5.88 -7.81 9.01
CA TYR A 38 4.62 -7.66 8.30
C TYR A 38 4.78 -8.02 6.82
N LYS A 39 3.71 -8.51 6.20
CA LYS A 39 3.72 -8.83 4.77
C LYS A 39 3.10 -7.68 3.99
N ILE A 40 3.68 -7.40 2.82
CA ILE A 40 3.06 -6.48 1.87
C ILE A 40 1.83 -7.17 1.30
N THR A 41 0.65 -6.70 1.68
CA THR A 41 -0.63 -7.25 1.23
C THR A 41 -1.17 -6.58 -0.02
N GLY A 42 -0.68 -5.38 -0.34
CA GLY A 42 -1.05 -4.68 -1.55
C GLY A 42 -0.62 -3.23 -1.58
N TYR A 43 -1.34 -2.45 -2.37
CA TYR A 43 -1.12 -1.04 -2.57
C TYR A 43 -2.42 -0.27 -2.38
N VAL A 44 -2.34 0.96 -1.90
CA VAL A 44 -3.46 1.89 -1.81
C VAL A 44 -3.23 3.07 -2.73
N GLU A 45 -4.27 3.48 -3.45
CA GLU A 45 -4.29 4.72 -4.23
C GLU A 45 -4.18 5.96 -3.32
N VAL A 46 -3.15 6.77 -3.52
CA VAL A 46 -2.92 8.03 -2.81
C VAL A 46 -2.84 9.16 -3.83
N ARG A 47 -3.73 10.14 -3.73
CA ARG A 47 -3.68 11.33 -4.61
C ARG A 47 -2.92 12.45 -3.91
N LYS A 48 -1.86 12.96 -4.54
CA LYS A 48 -1.08 14.10 -4.04
C LYS A 48 -0.81 15.07 -5.20
N HIS A 49 -1.08 16.36 -5.01
CA HIS A 49 -0.90 17.39 -6.05
C HIS A 49 -1.50 17.04 -7.42
N LYS A 50 -2.73 16.48 -7.44
CA LYS A 50 -3.43 16.00 -8.65
C LYS A 50 -2.77 14.81 -9.38
N GLN A 51 -1.68 14.26 -8.85
CA GLN A 51 -1.06 13.04 -9.34
C GLN A 51 -1.51 11.84 -8.50
N LEU A 52 -1.65 10.70 -9.16
CA LEU A 52 -2.00 9.43 -8.53
C LEU A 52 -0.71 8.68 -8.18
N PHE A 53 -0.59 8.30 -6.92
CA PHE A 53 0.47 7.48 -6.38
C PHE A 53 -0.09 6.19 -5.81
N PHE A 54 0.79 5.21 -5.63
CA PHE A 54 0.46 3.92 -5.05
C PHE A 54 1.38 3.68 -3.86
N LYS A 55 0.79 3.51 -2.68
CA LYS A 55 1.53 3.31 -1.45
C LYS A 55 1.35 1.88 -0.96
N GLN A 56 2.44 1.21 -0.62
CA GLN A 56 2.40 -0.15 -0.08
C GLN A 56 1.67 -0.18 1.26
N VAL A 57 0.87 -1.22 1.46
CA VAL A 57 0.23 -1.53 2.75
C VAL A 57 0.73 -2.87 3.27
N TYR A 58 0.80 -2.94 4.59
CA TYR A 58 1.32 -4.05 5.37
C TYR A 58 0.22 -4.60 6.28
N SER A 59 0.19 -5.91 6.47
CA SER A 59 -0.60 -6.59 7.51
C SER A 59 0.10 -7.85 8.02
#